data_AF-A0A7S2LB98-F1
#
_entry.id   AF-A0A7S2LB98-F1
#
_cell.length_a   1.000
_cell.length_b   1.000
_cell.length_c   1.000
_cell.angle_alpha   90.00
_cell.angle_beta   90.00
_cell.angle_gamma   90.00
#
_symmetry.space_group_name_H-M   'P 1'
#
loop_
_entity.id
_entity.type
_entity.pdbx_description
1 polymer ?
#
loop_
_entity_poly.entity_id
_entity_poly.type
_entity_poly.pdbx_seq_one_letter_code
_entity_poly.pdbx_strand_id
1 'polypeptide(L)'
;MTCPSIELFDVTETAIQLRFELSQTYSEYVLYWKEYGSDWAQADSTRFKADALRAKDGYVHVEANPCLPGVTYEVRMVGVDADGNISEPGRTMTVDTVTPGCGPSESTGCGCVVS
;
A
#
# COMPACT_ATOMS: atom_id res chain seq x y z
N MET A 1 -21.03 -7.29 4.03
CA MET A 1 -20.10 -6.25 4.51
C MET A 1 -19.10 -6.04 3.38
N THR A 2 -19.04 -4.85 2.77
CA THR A 2 -18.26 -4.64 1.54
C THR A 2 -16.81 -4.33 1.92
N CYS A 3 -15.87 -5.22 1.66
CA CYS A 3 -14.46 -4.99 2.00
C CYS A 3 -13.91 -3.72 1.31
N PRO A 4 -13.00 -2.98 1.96
CA PRO A 4 -12.42 -1.79 1.34
C PRO A 4 -11.57 -2.16 0.12
N SER A 5 -11.78 -1.44 -0.98
CA SER A 5 -10.99 -1.59 -2.20
C SER A 5 -9.85 -0.58 -2.17
N ILE A 6 -8.60 -1.07 -2.20
CA ILE A 6 -7.40 -0.24 -2.30
C ILE A 6 -6.84 -0.27 -3.72
N GLU A 7 -6.25 0.84 -4.13
CA GLU A 7 -5.55 0.99 -5.40
C GLU A 7 -4.15 1.58 -5.16
N LEU A 8 -3.15 1.10 -5.91
CA LEU A 8 -1.81 1.67 -5.91
C LEU A 8 -1.86 3.08 -6.50
N PHE A 9 -1.34 4.05 -5.75
CA PHE A 9 -1.22 5.42 -6.20
C PHE A 9 0.21 5.73 -6.64
N ASP A 10 1.18 5.42 -5.79
CA ASP A 10 2.61 5.65 -6.05
C ASP A 10 3.46 4.68 -5.21
N VAL A 11 4.72 4.50 -5.58
CA VAL A 11 5.67 3.68 -4.81
C VAL A 11 7.04 4.33 -4.80
N THR A 12 7.61 4.40 -3.61
CA THR A 12 8.94 4.94 -3.35
C THR A 12 9.86 3.86 -2.82
N GLU A 13 11.10 4.24 -2.53
CA GLU A 13 12.13 3.31 -2.03
C GLU A 13 11.77 2.78 -0.64
N THR A 14 11.03 3.57 0.14
CA THR A 14 10.78 3.27 1.56
C THR A 14 9.32 3.40 1.96
N ALA A 15 8.42 3.63 1.01
CA ALA A 15 6.99 3.74 1.26
C ALA A 15 6.15 3.35 0.04
N ILE A 16 4.99 2.75 0.30
CA ILE A 16 3.99 2.39 -0.71
C ILE A 16 2.77 3.29 -0.51
N GLN A 17 2.46 4.15 -1.48
CA GLN A 17 1.32 5.05 -1.42
C GLN A 17 0.10 4.41 -2.08
N LEU A 18 -0.98 4.31 -1.33
CA LEU A 18 -2.23 3.70 -1.75
C LEU A 18 -3.36 4.71 -1.62
N ARG A 19 -4.39 4.50 -2.42
CA ARG A 19 -5.63 5.27 -2.31
C ARG A 19 -6.84 4.36 -2.25
N PHE A 20 -7.89 4.82 -1.56
CA PHE A 20 -9.15 4.10 -1.45
C PHE A 20 -10.32 5.06 -1.24
N GLU A 21 -11.53 4.58 -1.47
CA GLU A 21 -12.76 5.35 -1.23
C GLU A 21 -13.27 5.12 0.21
N LEU A 22 -13.66 6.20 0.89
CA LEU A 22 -14.27 6.09 2.21
C LEU A 22 -15.65 5.45 2.10
N SER A 23 -15.82 4.33 2.78
CA SER A 23 -17.12 3.74 3.05
C SER A 23 -17.67 4.25 4.39
N GLN A 24 -18.93 4.70 4.40
CA GLN A 24 -19.64 5.10 5.62
C GLN A 24 -19.92 3.92 6.57
N THR A 25 -19.60 2.70 6.14
CA THR A 25 -19.76 1.49 6.96
C THR A 25 -18.66 1.35 8.00
N TYR A 26 -17.48 1.95 7.77
CA TYR A 26 -16.30 1.77 8.62
C TYR A 26 -15.94 3.06 9.36
N SER A 27 -15.64 2.91 10.65
CA SER A 27 -15.15 3.98 11.51
C SER A 27 -13.62 4.05 11.55
N GLU A 28 -12.95 2.95 11.24
CA GLU A 28 -11.50 2.86 11.18
C GLU A 28 -11.07 1.95 10.02
N TYR A 29 -9.90 2.21 9.46
CA TYR A 29 -9.27 1.42 8.42
C TYR A 29 -7.90 0.97 8.89
N VAL A 30 -7.58 -0.30 8.70
CA VAL A 30 -6.26 -0.83 9.04
C VAL A 30 -5.59 -1.33 7.78
N LEU A 31 -4.46 -0.70 7.45
CA LEU A 31 -3.59 -1.08 6.37
C LEU A 31 -2.55 -2.05 6.89
N TYR A 32 -2.39 -3.19 6.25
CA TYR A 32 -1.38 -4.20 6.56
C TYR A 32 -0.44 -4.36 5.38
N TRP A 33 0.88 -4.38 5.63
CA TRP A 33 1.88 -4.72 4.64
C TRP A 33 2.91 -5.69 5.20
N LYS A 34 3.37 -6.60 4.35
CA LYS A 34 4.43 -7.57 4.69
C LYS A 34 5.27 -7.85 3.47
N GLU A 35 6.47 -8.38 3.66
CA GLU A 35 7.27 -8.87 2.54
C GLU A 35 6.56 -10.04 1.84
N TYR A 36 6.77 -10.15 0.53
CA TYR A 36 6.20 -11.22 -0.29
C TYR A 36 6.70 -12.58 0.22
N GLY A 37 5.78 -13.49 0.50
CA GLY A 37 6.10 -14.80 1.07
C GLY A 37 6.22 -14.86 2.60
N SER A 38 6.17 -13.73 3.32
CA SER A 38 6.10 -13.71 4.79
C SER A 38 4.70 -14.04 5.32
N ASP A 39 4.56 -14.36 6.61
CA ASP A 39 3.25 -14.60 7.22
C ASP A 39 2.56 -13.29 7.63
N TRP A 40 1.23 -13.23 7.51
CA TRP A 40 0.45 -12.05 7.93
C TRP A 40 0.48 -11.80 9.44
N ALA A 41 0.84 -12.79 10.25
CA ALA A 41 1.10 -12.61 11.68
C ALA A 41 2.31 -11.71 11.96
N GLN A 42 3.22 -11.55 10.99
CA GLN A 42 4.40 -10.68 11.07
C GLN A 42 4.23 -9.41 10.22
N ALA A 43 3.04 -9.18 9.66
CA ALA A 43 2.77 -7.99 8.88
C ALA A 43 2.82 -6.75 9.77
N ASP A 44 3.40 -5.70 9.21
CA ASP A 44 3.32 -4.38 9.81
C ASP A 44 1.96 -3.76 9.48
N SER A 45 1.52 -2.80 10.28
CA SER A 45 0.18 -2.23 10.12
C SER A 45 0.05 -0.81 10.66
N THR A 46 -0.77 -0.02 9.97
CA THR A 46 -1.16 1.33 10.40
C THR A 46 -2.67 1.46 10.41
N ARG A 47 -3.19 2.17 11.41
CA ARG A 47 -4.62 2.38 11.62
C ARG A 47 -4.98 3.83 11.36
N PHE A 48 -6.07 4.04 10.62
CA PHE A 48 -6.57 5.35 10.24
C PHE A 48 -8.04 5.48 10.68
N LYS A 49 -8.34 6.48 11.52
CA LYS A 49 -9.73 6.81 11.86
C LYS A 49 -10.40 7.47 10.66
N ALA A 50 -11.58 6.98 10.26
CA ALA A 50 -12.35 7.53 9.13
C ALA A 50 -12.61 9.04 9.28
N ASP A 51 -12.86 9.52 10.50
CA ASP A 51 -13.07 10.95 10.81
C ASP A 51 -11.81 11.82 10.62
N ALA A 52 -10.61 11.24 10.85
CA ALA A 52 -9.34 11.92 10.67
C ALA A 52 -8.89 11.96 9.20
N LEU A 53 -9.39 11.03 8.39
CA LEU A 53 -9.07 10.95 6.98
C LEU A 53 -9.76 12.10 6.22
N ARG A 54 -9.07 12.59 5.20
CA ARG A 54 -9.58 13.63 4.29
C ARG A 54 -9.51 13.09 2.87
N ALA A 55 -10.67 12.87 2.28
CA ALA A 55 -10.75 12.51 0.87
C ALA A 55 -10.33 13.73 0.04
N LYS A 56 -9.36 13.51 -0.85
CA LYS A 56 -8.91 14.46 -1.87
C LYS A 56 -9.27 13.87 -3.22
N ASP A 57 -9.96 14.64 -4.06
CA ASP A 57 -10.41 14.17 -5.38
C ASP A 57 -11.30 12.90 -5.31
N GLY A 58 -12.03 12.71 -4.20
CA GLY A 58 -12.89 11.54 -3.96
C GLY A 58 -12.20 10.35 -3.29
N TYR A 59 -10.87 10.37 -3.15
CA TYR A 59 -10.09 9.27 -2.59
C TYR A 59 -9.32 9.70 -1.34
N VAL A 60 -9.14 8.79 -0.40
CA VAL A 60 -8.21 8.95 0.71
C VAL A 60 -6.87 8.37 0.32
N HIS A 61 -5.80 9.10 0.63
CA HIS A 61 -4.43 8.67 0.39
C HIS A 61 -3.82 8.21 1.71
N VAL A 62 -3.21 7.03 1.70
CA VAL A 62 -2.50 6.44 2.83
C VAL A 62 -1.17 5.90 2.37
N GLU A 63 -0.24 5.72 3.31
CA GLU A 63 1.06 5.15 3.04
C GLU A 63 1.33 3.95 3.94
N ALA A 64 1.96 2.94 3.37
CA ALA A 64 2.57 1.83 4.08
C ALA A 64 4.04 2.18 4.28
N ASN A 65 4.46 2.40 5.53
CA ASN A 65 5.83 2.79 5.89
C ASN A 65 6.19 2.30 7.31
N PRO A 66 7.47 2.01 7.61
CA PRO A 66 8.60 1.97 6.68
C PRO A 66 8.60 0.69 5.81
N CYS A 67 9.06 0.82 4.57
CA CYS A 67 9.39 -0.29 3.69
C CYS A 67 10.91 -0.31 3.40
N LEU A 68 11.41 -1.48 3.03
CA LEU A 68 12.78 -1.65 2.56
C LEU A 68 12.85 -1.44 1.04
N PRO A 69 13.92 -0.82 0.52
CA PRO A 69 14.09 -0.62 -0.92
C PRO A 69 14.42 -1.89 -1.69
N GLY A 70 13.88 -2.02 -2.91
CA GLY A 70 14.09 -3.17 -3.78
C GLY A 70 13.49 -4.47 -3.24
N VAL A 71 12.43 -4.36 -2.43
CA VAL A 71 11.75 -5.49 -1.80
C VAL A 71 10.30 -5.52 -2.25
N THR A 72 9.82 -6.71 -2.59
CA THR A 72 8.42 -6.93 -2.93
C THR A 72 7.58 -7.07 -1.66
N TYR A 73 6.54 -6.26 -1.52
CA TYR A 73 5.57 -6.30 -0.43
C TYR A 73 4.19 -6.76 -0.91
N GLU A 74 3.45 -7.41 -0.02
CA GLU A 74 2.02 -7.66 -0.13
C GLU A 74 1.27 -6.73 0.82
N VAL A 75 0.31 -5.99 0.28
CA VAL A 75 -0.47 -5.00 1.02
C VAL A 75 -1.95 -5.34 0.94
N ARG A 76 -2.66 -5.23 2.07
CA ARG A 76 -4.12 -5.39 2.14
C ARG A 76 -4.70 -4.40 3.14
N MET A 77 -5.98 -4.09 2.99
CA MET A 77 -6.69 -3.23 3.93
C MET A 77 -7.95 -3.93 4.46
N VAL A 78 -8.28 -3.65 5.72
CA VAL A 78 -9.54 -4.07 6.36
C VAL A 78 -10.25 -2.82 6.89
N GLY A 79 -11.57 -2.88 6.94
CA GLY A 79 -12.39 -1.90 7.62
C GLY A 79 -12.77 -2.38 9.03
N VAL A 80 -12.91 -1.44 9.96
CA VAL A 80 -13.38 -1.69 11.31
C VAL A 80 -14.62 -0.81 11.53
N ASP A 81 -15.74 -1.42 11.89
CA ASP A 81 -16.98 -0.68 12.16
C ASP A 81 -16.97 0.02 13.53
N ALA A 82 -18.05 0.76 13.84
CA ALA A 82 -18.17 1.52 15.08
C ALA A 82 -18.23 0.64 16.33
N ASP A 83 -18.72 -0.60 16.21
CA ASP A 83 -18.77 -1.60 17.26
C ASP A 83 -17.43 -2.35 17.42
N GLY A 84 -16.47 -2.10 16.53
CA GLY A 84 -15.13 -2.68 16.55
C GLY A 84 -15.02 -4.01 15.81
N ASN A 85 -16.01 -4.43 15.02
CA ASN A 85 -15.86 -5.64 14.20
C ASN A 85 -14.99 -5.35 12.97
N ILE A 86 -14.10 -6.29 12.68
CA ILE A 86 -13.16 -6.19 11.55
C ILE A 86 -13.79 -6.89 10.34
N SER A 87 -13.81 -6.21 9.20
CA SER A 87 -14.29 -6.76 7.94
C SER A 87 -13.36 -7.86 7.41
N GLU A 88 -13.85 -8.60 6.42
CA GLU A 88 -12.96 -9.41 5.59
C GLU A 88 -11.88 -8.53 4.94
N PRO A 89 -10.64 -9.04 4.77
CA PRO A 89 -9.60 -8.31 4.08
C PRO A 89 -10.00 -8.02 2.64
N GLY A 90 -9.70 -6.81 2.20
CA GLY A 90 -9.80 -6.42 0.80
C GLY A 90 -8.80 -7.20 -0.06
N ARG A 91 -8.77 -6.84 -1.35
CA ARG A 91 -7.83 -7.44 -2.30
C ARG A 91 -6.39 -7.23 -1.85
N THR A 92 -5.61 -8.30 -1.79
CA THR A 92 -4.16 -8.21 -1.62
C THR A 92 -3.51 -7.69 -2.90
N MET A 93 -2.65 -6.68 -2.75
CA MET A 93 -1.83 -6.12 -3.82
C MET A 93 -0.38 -6.48 -3.59
N THR A 94 0.31 -6.90 -4.64
CA THR A 94 1.76 -7.11 -4.62
C THR A 94 2.43 -5.90 -5.25
N VAL A 95 3.33 -5.25 -4.51
CA VAL A 95 3.98 -3.99 -4.90
C VAL A 95 5.48 -4.13 -4.68
N ASP A 96 6.27 -3.77 -5.67
CA ASP A 96 7.73 -3.73 -5.56
C ASP A 96 8.19 -2.33 -5.19
N THR A 97 8.94 -2.18 -4.11
CA THR A 97 9.54 -0.89 -3.77
C THR A 97 10.69 -0.58 -4.72
N VAL A 98 10.85 0.68 -5.10
CA VAL A 98 11.94 1.06 -5.99
C VAL A 98 13.29 0.92 -5.26
N THR A 99 14.34 0.58 -5.99
CA THR A 99 15.70 0.53 -5.43
C THR A 99 16.38 1.90 -5.59
N PRO A 100 17.11 2.43 -4.57
CA PRO A 100 17.96 3.60 -4.73
C PRO A 100 18.91 3.39 -5.91
N GLY A 101 18.80 4.24 -6.92
CA GLY A 101 19.60 4.15 -8.15
C GLY A 101 18.90 3.48 -9.34
N CYS A 102 17.65 3.04 -9.19
CA CYS A 102 16.77 2.64 -10.29
C CYS A 102 15.67 3.71 -10.53
N GLY A 103 16.05 4.99 -10.56
CA GLY A 103 15.32 5.95 -11.39
C GLY A 103 15.77 5.79 -12.84
N PRO A 104 15.08 6.34 -13.85
CA PRO A 104 15.66 6.51 -15.18
C PRO A 104 16.82 7.50 -15.06
N SER A 105 17.95 7.04 -14.55
CA SER A 105 19.21 7.38 -15.18
C SER A 105 18.99 6.81 -16.59
N GLU A 106 19.00 7.56 -17.69
CA GLU A 106 20.18 8.25 -18.20
C GLU A 106 21.50 7.52 -17.80
N SER A 107 21.43 6.21 -17.55
CA SER A 107 22.55 5.31 -17.42
C SER A 107 22.65 4.66 -18.79
N THR A 108 23.47 5.31 -19.59
CA THR A 108 24.47 4.62 -20.39
C THR A 108 23.88 3.92 -21.58
N GLY A 109 24.15 4.53 -22.75
CA GLY A 109 24.04 3.89 -24.05
C GLY A 109 24.30 2.40 -23.93
N CYS A 110 23.25 1.64 -24.22
CA CYS A 110 23.34 0.22 -24.44
C CYS A 110 24.32 0.06 -25.62
N GLY A 111 25.60 -0.09 -25.29
CA GLY A 111 26.67 -0.37 -26.21
C GLY A 111 26.54 -1.80 -26.70
N CYS A 112 25.48 -2.10 -27.44
CA CYS A 112 25.48 -3.23 -28.34
C CYS A 112 26.30 -2.83 -29.58
N VAL A 113 27.63 -2.82 -29.43
CA VAL A 113 28.50 -3.07 -30.57
C VAL A 113 28.31 -4.54 -30.94
N VAL A 114 27.46 -4.78 -31.94
CA VAL A 114 27.57 -6.00 -32.74
C VAL A 114 28.83 -5.82 -33.57
N SER A 115 29.89 -6.52 -33.16
CA SER A 115 31.02 -6.90 -34.02
C SER A 115 30.59 -8.01 -34.97
#